data_AF-X1HZZ6-F1
#
_entry.id   AF-X1HZZ6-F1
#
_cell.length_a   1.000
_cell.length_b   1.000
_cell.length_c   1.000
_cell.angle_alpha   90.00
_cell.angle_beta   90.00
_cell.angle_gamma   90.00
#
_symmetry.space_group_name_H-M   'P 1'
#
loop_
_entity.id
_entity.type
_entity.pdbx_description
1 polymer ?
#
loop_
_entity_poly.entity_id
_entity_poly.type
_entity_poly.pdbx_seq_one_letter_code
_entity_poly.pdbx_strand_id
1 'polypeptide(L)'
;MNKSKTDVLILMLMGIVIILMIGNIGLFIRMNQLQSTVLTKLESFQTIKIPEGLEIGVKAPDFTLSDTNRQKISLKDFAGEKILLEFSSIGCPPCKDLYPILNTFNSNN
;
A
#
# COMPACT_ATOMS: atom_id res chain seq x y z
N MET A 1 19.52 -60.26 8.92
CA MET A 1 18.58 -59.84 9.98
C MET A 1 18.46 -58.30 10.10
N ASN A 2 18.53 -57.56 8.98
CA ASN A 2 18.47 -56.08 8.97
C ASN A 2 17.28 -55.50 8.17
N LYS A 3 16.62 -56.31 7.34
CA LYS A 3 15.51 -55.91 6.46
C LYS A 3 14.35 -55.25 7.24
N SER A 4 13.93 -55.84 8.36
CA SER A 4 12.89 -55.26 9.22
C SER A 4 13.31 -53.94 9.88
N LYS A 5 14.59 -53.74 10.21
CA LYS A 5 15.07 -52.47 10.79
C LYS A 5 15.16 -51.36 9.74
N THR A 6 15.59 -51.69 8.52
CA THR A 6 15.61 -50.75 7.40
C THR A 6 14.21 -50.36 6.95
N ASP A 7 13.27 -51.29 6.93
CA ASP A 7 11.87 -51.02 6.56
C ASP A 7 11.20 -50.08 7.58
N VAL A 8 11.42 -50.30 8.88
CA VAL A 8 10.95 -49.41 9.94
C VAL A 8 11.59 -48.02 9.84
N LEU A 9 12.89 -47.94 9.54
CA LEU A 9 13.59 -46.67 9.35
C LEU A 9 13.03 -45.88 8.15
N ILE A 10 12.75 -46.56 7.02
CA ILE A 10 12.17 -45.94 5.82
C ILE A 10 10.76 -45.41 6.12
N LEU A 11 9.93 -46.16 6.84
CA LEU A 11 8.59 -45.70 7.24
C LEU A 11 8.64 -44.46 8.14
N MET A 12 9.59 -44.40 9.08
CA MET A 12 9.80 -43.22 9.93
C MET A 12 10.25 -42.01 9.10
N LEU A 13 11.17 -42.20 8.14
CA LEU A 13 11.64 -41.13 7.26
C LEU A 13 10.54 -40.61 6.33
N MET A 14 9.73 -41.50 5.74
CA MET A 14 8.58 -41.10 4.92
C MET A 14 7.56 -40.31 5.73
N GLY A 15 7.28 -40.72 6.97
CA GLY A 15 6.39 -39.99 7.88
C GLY A 15 6.88 -38.56 8.15
N ILE A 16 8.18 -38.39 8.41
CA ILE A 16 8.80 -37.07 8.63
C ILE A 16 8.69 -36.19 7.37
N VAL A 17 8.99 -36.75 6.20
CA VAL A 17 8.90 -36.00 4.93
C VAL A 17 7.46 -35.57 4.65
N ILE A 18 6.48 -36.43 4.91
CA ILE A 18 5.06 -36.11 4.73
C ILE A 18 4.63 -34.98 5.69
N ILE A 19 5.05 -35.02 6.95
CA ILE A 19 4.75 -33.97 7.94
C ILE A 19 5.36 -32.63 7.51
N LEU A 20 6.61 -32.65 7.02
CA LEU A 20 7.28 -31.45 6.51
C LEU A 20 6.58 -30.89 5.26
N MET A 21 6.16 -31.75 4.33
CA MET A 21 5.37 -31.34 3.16
C MET A 21 4.05 -30.66 3.56
N ILE A 22 3.29 -31.27 4.48
CA ILE A 22 2.02 -30.72 4.96
C ILE A 22 2.23 -29.37 5.65
N GLY A 23 3.29 -29.23 6.47
CA GLY A 23 3.63 -27.96 7.13
C GLY A 23 3.97 -26.84 6.13
N ASN A 24 4.80 -27.15 5.13
CA ASN A 24 5.17 -26.19 4.09
C ASN A 24 3.96 -25.79 3.22
N ILE A 25 3.11 -26.75 2.85
CA ILE A 25 1.87 -26.49 2.09
C ILE A 25 0.91 -25.62 2.91
N GLY A 26 0.74 -25.90 4.21
CA GLY A 26 -0.10 -25.09 5.10
C GLY A 26 0.41 -23.64 5.24
N LEU A 27 1.73 -23.46 5.37
CA LEU A 27 2.35 -22.13 5.42
C LEU A 27 2.18 -21.37 4.10
N PHE A 28 2.34 -22.07 2.96
CA PHE A 28 2.14 -21.50 1.64
C PHE A 28 0.68 -21.08 1.40
N ILE A 29 -0.30 -21.91 1.78
CA ILE A 29 -1.73 -21.57 1.70
C ILE A 29 -2.04 -20.33 2.54
N ARG A 30 -1.52 -20.24 3.77
CA ARG A 30 -1.70 -19.07 4.65
C ARG A 30 -1.10 -17.80 4.04
N MET A 31 0.08 -17.90 3.43
CA MET A 31 0.71 -16.78 2.73
C MET A 31 -0.11 -16.34 1.51
N ASN A 32 -0.65 -17.28 0.73
CA ASN A 32 -1.47 -16.98 -0.45
C ASN A 32 -2.83 -16.33 -0.07
N GLN A 33 -3.42 -16.69 1.07
CA GLN A 33 -4.66 -16.08 1.57
C GLN A 33 -4.50 -14.58 1.89
N LEU A 34 -3.31 -14.16 2.34
CA LEU A 34 -3.04 -12.74 2.62
C LEU A 34 -3.17 -11.87 1.37
N GLN A 35 -2.72 -12.35 0.20
CA GLN A 35 -2.82 -11.59 -1.04
C GLN A 35 -4.26 -11.38 -1.50
N SER A 36 -5.10 -12.41 -1.38
CA SER A 36 -6.52 -12.33 -1.80
C SER A 36 -7.35 -11.39 -0.90
N THR A 37 -6.99 -11.31 0.39
CA THR A 37 -7.66 -10.43 1.37
C THR A 37 -7.33 -8.96 1.13
N VAL A 38 -6.10 -8.65 0.69
CA VAL A 38 -5.72 -7.28 0.31
C VAL A 38 -6.43 -6.86 -0.97
N LEU A 39 -6.48 -7.73 -1.99
CA LEU A 39 -7.14 -7.43 -3.26
C LEU A 39 -8.63 -7.12 -3.08
N THR A 40 -9.35 -7.96 -2.34
CA THR A 40 -10.79 -7.74 -2.03
C THR A 40 -11.04 -6.48 -1.21
N LYS A 41 -10.11 -6.08 -0.33
CA LYS A 41 -10.21 -4.81 0.40
C LYS A 41 -9.97 -3.60 -0.52
N LEU A 42 -9.12 -3.75 -1.54
CA LEU A 42 -8.85 -2.72 -2.54
C LEU A 42 -9.93 -2.60 -3.62
N GLU A 43 -10.65 -3.68 -3.94
CA GLU A 43 -11.79 -3.66 -4.88
C GLU A 43 -12.87 -2.64 -4.49
N SER A 44 -13.09 -2.44 -3.18
CA SER A 44 -14.00 -1.40 -2.68
C SER A 44 -13.61 0.03 -3.04
N PHE A 45 -12.33 0.28 -3.37
CA PHE A 45 -11.85 1.56 -3.90
C PHE A 45 -11.94 1.64 -5.43
N GLN A 46 -12.02 0.52 -6.14
CA GLN A 46 -12.08 0.47 -7.62
C GLN A 46 -13.47 0.81 -8.17
N THR A 47 -14.54 0.62 -7.39
CA THR A 47 -15.91 0.99 -7.78
C THR A 47 -16.20 2.48 -7.63
N ILE A 48 -15.25 3.26 -7.06
CA ILE A 48 -15.35 4.72 -7.06
C ILE A 48 -15.04 5.17 -8.49
N LYS A 49 -16.07 5.61 -9.21
CA LYS A 49 -15.88 6.35 -10.46
C LYS A 49 -15.21 7.68 -10.09
N ILE A 50 -13.89 7.68 -10.05
CA ILE A 50 -13.10 8.88 -9.80
C ILE A 50 -13.38 9.81 -10.99
N PRO A 51 -13.92 11.02 -10.77
CA PRO A 51 -14.04 12.00 -11.84
C PRO A 51 -12.67 12.14 -12.51
N GLU A 52 -12.61 12.14 -13.83
CA GLU A 52 -11.35 12.46 -14.52
C GLU A 52 -10.83 13.78 -13.94
N GLY A 53 -9.55 13.77 -13.54
CA GLY A 53 -8.90 14.92 -12.94
C GLY A 53 -8.86 16.11 -13.90
N LEU A 54 -8.30 17.22 -13.44
CA LEU A 54 -8.11 18.39 -14.29
C LEU A 54 -7.16 18.07 -15.45
N GLU A 55 -7.54 18.43 -16.67
CA GLU A 55 -6.68 18.32 -17.84
C GLU A 55 -5.47 19.26 -17.73
N ILE A 56 -4.34 18.88 -18.33
CA ILE A 56 -3.13 19.72 -18.31
C ILE A 56 -3.39 21.03 -19.05
N GLY A 57 -3.00 22.15 -18.45
CA GLY A 57 -3.15 23.50 -19.03
C GLY A 57 -4.49 24.17 -18.70
N VAL A 58 -5.44 23.45 -18.10
CA VAL A 58 -6.65 24.10 -17.56
C VAL A 58 -6.30 24.89 -16.30
N LYS A 59 -6.94 26.06 -16.16
CA LYS A 59 -6.77 26.86 -14.95
C LYS A 59 -7.30 26.09 -13.75
N ALA A 60 -6.49 25.96 -12.71
CA ALA A 60 -6.90 25.36 -11.45
C ALA A 60 -8.14 26.09 -10.88
N PRO A 61 -9.19 25.35 -10.46
CA PRO A 61 -10.36 25.93 -9.82
C PRO A 61 -9.98 26.69 -8.55
N ASP A 62 -10.61 27.84 -8.33
CA ASP A 62 -10.40 28.60 -7.11
C ASP A 62 -11.03 27.87 -5.91
N PHE A 63 -10.34 27.90 -4.77
CA PHE A 63 -10.84 27.37 -3.52
C PHE A 63 -10.33 28.22 -2.35
N THR A 64 -11.03 28.12 -1.23
CA THR A 64 -10.62 28.75 0.03
C THR A 64 -10.80 27.76 1.16
N LEU A 65 -9.72 27.47 1.87
CA LEU A 65 -9.68 26.54 2.98
C LEU A 65 -9.26 27.24 4.26
N SER A 66 -9.51 26.60 5.40
CA SER A 66 -8.99 27.05 6.67
C SER A 66 -7.66 26.34 6.94
N ASP A 67 -6.63 27.10 7.30
CA ASP A 67 -5.34 26.55 7.72
C ASP A 67 -5.42 25.96 9.14
N THR A 68 -4.28 25.47 9.64
CA THR A 68 -4.16 24.92 11.00
C THR A 68 -4.42 25.97 12.11
N ASN A 69 -4.34 27.25 11.78
CA ASN A 69 -4.63 28.38 12.68
C ASN A 69 -6.06 28.92 12.50
N ARG A 70 -6.90 28.27 11.69
CA ARG A 70 -8.26 28.69 11.29
C ARG A 70 -8.33 29.97 10.46
N GLN A 71 -7.21 30.45 9.92
CA GLN A 71 -7.17 31.54 8.96
C GLN A 71 -7.65 31.04 7.60
N LYS A 72 -8.36 31.89 6.86
CA LYS A 72 -8.80 31.59 5.50
C LYS A 72 -7.64 31.83 4.53
N ILE A 73 -7.32 30.82 3.74
CA ILE A 73 -6.31 30.87 2.68
C ILE A 73 -6.98 30.48 1.37
N SER A 74 -6.79 31.28 0.33
CA SER A 74 -7.27 31.03 -1.03
C SER A 74 -6.13 30.61 -1.96
N LEU A 75 -6.45 29.83 -2.99
CA LEU A 75 -5.51 29.53 -4.08
C LEU A 75 -4.95 30.80 -4.73
N LYS A 76 -5.74 31.88 -4.79
CA LYS A 76 -5.34 33.17 -5.36
C LYS A 76 -4.23 33.86 -4.57
N ASP A 77 -4.07 33.53 -3.29
CA ASP A 77 -3.02 34.12 -2.45
C ASP A 77 -1.62 33.72 -2.92
N PHE A 78 -1.51 32.62 -3.69
CA PHE A 78 -0.28 32.10 -4.28
C PHE A 78 -0.14 32.43 -5.77
N ALA A 79 -0.88 33.42 -6.28
CA ALA A 79 -0.86 33.76 -7.70
C ALA A 79 0.53 34.24 -8.14
N GLY A 80 1.08 33.60 -9.18
CA GLY A 80 2.42 33.90 -9.70
C GLY A 80 3.50 32.94 -9.18
N GLU A 81 3.19 32.12 -8.18
CA GLU A 81 4.09 31.09 -7.66
C GLU A 81 3.84 29.74 -8.35
N LYS A 82 4.90 28.93 -8.49
CA LYS A 82 4.78 27.53 -8.88
C LYS A 82 4.46 26.71 -7.63
N ILE A 83 3.24 26.20 -7.54
CA ILE A 83 2.78 25.44 -6.38
C ILE A 83 2.42 24.00 -6.74
N LEU A 84 2.64 23.10 -5.79
CA LEU A 84 2.21 21.70 -5.85
C LEU A 84 1.13 21.49 -4.78
N LEU A 85 -0.05 21.01 -5.19
CA LEU A 85 -1.14 20.66 -4.28
C LEU A 85 -1.09 19.16 -3.99
N GLU A 86 -0.85 18.80 -2.72
CA GLU A 86 -0.89 17.42 -2.24
C GLU A 86 -2.22 17.15 -1.51
N PHE A 87 -2.93 16.11 -1.92
CA PHE A 87 -4.17 15.66 -1.26
C PHE A 87 -3.86 14.44 -0.39
N SER A 88 -3.75 14.66 0.93
CA SER A 88 -3.43 13.60 1.90
C SER A 88 -4.47 13.54 3.04
N SER A 89 -4.43 12.45 3.82
CA SER A 89 -5.25 12.28 5.01
C SER A 89 -4.37 12.33 6.27
N ILE A 90 -4.86 12.98 7.32
CA ILE A 90 -4.14 13.24 8.59
C ILE A 90 -3.62 11.94 9.25
N GLY A 91 -4.26 10.80 8.97
CA GLY A 91 -3.92 9.49 9.54
C GLY A 91 -3.25 8.52 8.57
N CYS A 92 -2.57 8.99 7.52
CA CYS A 92 -1.92 8.15 6.51
C CYS A 92 -0.41 7.98 6.79
N PRO A 93 0.06 6.84 7.34
CA PRO A 93 1.49 6.61 7.58
C PRO A 93 2.37 6.74 6.33
N PRO A 94 2.05 6.13 5.17
CA PRO A 94 2.92 6.26 3.99
C PRO A 94 2.94 7.69 3.44
N CYS A 95 1.89 8.48 3.66
CA CYS A 95 1.88 9.89 3.27
C CYS A 95 2.86 10.70 4.12
N LYS A 96 3.03 10.37 5.40
CA LYS A 96 4.01 11.01 6.28
C LYS A 96 5.45 10.79 5.79
N ASP A 97 5.72 9.60 5.25
CA ASP A 97 7.02 9.26 4.68
C ASP A 97 7.27 9.98 3.33
N LEU A 98 6.23 10.50 2.68
CA LEU A 98 6.32 11.24 1.42
C LEU A 98 6.73 12.72 1.63
N TYR A 99 6.36 13.34 2.75
CA TYR A 99 6.62 14.76 3.00
C TYR A 99 8.10 15.19 2.86
N PRO A 100 9.11 14.42 3.34
CA PRO A 100 10.53 14.78 3.14
C PRO A 100 10.92 14.85 1.66
N ILE A 101 10.33 13.98 0.82
CA ILE A 101 10.58 13.92 -0.62
C ILE A 101 9.99 15.17 -1.30
N LEU A 102 8.76 15.55 -0.92
CA LEU A 102 8.12 16.76 -1.44
C LEU A 102 8.88 18.03 -1.06
N ASN A 103 9.43 18.07 0.16
CA ASN A 103 10.28 19.19 0.57
C ASN A 103 11.54 19.32 -0.30
N THR A 104 12.12 18.18 -0.70
CA THR A 104 13.26 18.16 -1.62
C THR A 104 12.89 18.68 -3.01
N PHE A 105 11.67 18.39 -3.50
CA PHE A 105 11.18 18.96 -4.76
C PHE A 105 11.05 20.48 -4.69
N ASN A 106 10.55 21.01 -3.57
CA ASN A 106 10.38 22.45 -3.36
C ASN A 106 11.72 23.20 -3.31
N SER A 107 12.79 22.63 -2.74
CA SER A 107 14.09 23.31 -2.64
C SER A 107 14.92 23.34 -3.93
N ASN A 108 14.52 22.59 -4.97
CA ASN A 108 15.25 22.47 -6.24
C ASN A 108 14.58 23.22 -7.41
N ASN A 109 13.49 23.94 -7.16
CA ASN A 109 12.78 24.81 -8.12
C ASN A 109 12.81 26.26 -7.63
#